data_AF-A0A945TEL1-F1
#
_entry.id   AF-A0A945TEL1-F1
#
_cell.length_a   1.000
_cell.length_b   1.000
_cell.length_c   1.000
_cell.angle_alpha   90.00
_cell.angle_beta   90.00
_cell.angle_gamma   90.00
#
_symmetry.space_group_name_H-M   'P 1'
#
loop_
_entity.id
_entity.type
_entity.pdbx_description
1 polymer ?
#
loop_
_entity_poly.entity_id
_entity_poly.type
_entity_poly.pdbx_seq_one_letter_code
_entity_poly.pdbx_strand_id
1 'polypeptide(L)'
;MSIRFLVIDGFNLIRRIYEARIHKEKPQGESSNVSAEDMKQVIEATKSSLARALNAHQPTHAAVVMEHHDKTWRHLLYPEYKANRSETPPMLLSKLPEFATAFAELGVQSFGIDSYEADDVIATLATVVAANNGGVVILSTDKIYLQLVNDKVIVYDHFANKRCDRTYIKEKYGIVQEQYIDYLALVGANSNNIKGVQGIGPKSAVIMLSEHASLDLILSAQPASTMLKKVSAGSSNALRSRQLVTLKTDVELGQNLKSFRL
;
A
#
# COMPACT_ATOMS: atom_id res chain seq x y z
N MET A 1 7.28 26.30 -9.97
CA MET A 1 7.36 24.97 -10.60
C MET A 1 6.18 24.14 -10.10
N SER A 2 5.54 23.34 -10.96
CA SER A 2 4.52 22.39 -10.51
C SER A 2 5.15 21.30 -9.64
N ILE A 3 4.54 21.00 -8.50
CA ILE A 3 5.01 19.93 -7.61
C ILE A 3 4.83 18.58 -8.32
N ARG A 4 5.93 17.81 -8.36
CA ARG A 4 5.95 16.37 -8.65
C ARG A 4 6.54 15.68 -7.44
N PHE A 5 5.72 14.93 -6.71
CA PHE A 5 6.11 14.27 -5.48
C PHE A 5 6.25 12.77 -5.71
N LEU A 6 7.43 12.22 -5.44
CA LEU A 6 7.64 10.78 -5.36
C LEU A 6 7.56 10.35 -3.90
N VAL A 7 6.49 9.65 -3.53
CA VAL A 7 6.32 9.11 -2.17
C VAL A 7 6.61 7.62 -2.22
N ILE A 8 7.56 7.17 -1.41
CA ILE A 8 8.05 5.79 -1.43
C ILE A 8 7.53 5.04 -0.21
N ASP A 9 6.95 3.88 -0.45
CA ASP A 9 6.65 2.89 0.58
C ASP A 9 7.96 2.17 0.95
N GLY A 10 8.61 2.67 2.00
CA GLY A 10 9.98 2.30 2.36
C GLY A 10 10.10 0.84 2.73
N PHE A 11 9.18 0.35 3.56
CA PHE A 11 9.24 -1.03 4.01
C PHE A 11 8.85 -2.02 2.89
N ASN A 12 7.90 -1.66 2.01
CA ASN A 12 7.62 -2.46 0.81
C ASN A 12 8.85 -2.58 -0.09
N LEU A 13 9.55 -1.47 -0.33
CA LEU A 13 10.78 -1.44 -1.14
C LEU A 13 11.87 -2.33 -0.52
N ILE A 14 12.18 -2.10 0.76
CA ILE A 14 13.23 -2.81 1.50
C ILE A 14 12.94 -4.32 1.52
N ARG A 15 11.72 -4.71 1.91
CA ARG A 15 11.35 -6.11 2.07
C ARG A 15 11.39 -6.87 0.74
N ARG A 16 10.91 -6.27 -0.35
CA ARG A 16 10.97 -6.92 -1.67
C ARG A 16 12.40 -7.14 -2.16
N ILE A 17 13.32 -6.22 -1.87
CA ILE A 17 14.74 -6.37 -2.22
C ILE A 17 15.41 -7.41 -1.32
N TYR A 18 15.12 -7.40 -0.03
CA TYR A 18 15.59 -8.40 0.93
C TYR A 18 15.16 -9.81 0.49
N GLU A 19 13.87 -10.04 0.25
CA GLU A 19 13.34 -11.34 -0.16
C GLU A 19 13.92 -11.79 -1.50
N ALA A 20 14.07 -10.88 -2.47
CA ALA A 20 14.61 -11.21 -3.79
C ALA A 20 16.10 -11.57 -3.77
N ARG A 21 16.88 -11.05 -2.81
CA ARG A 21 18.30 -11.40 -2.68
C ARG A 21 18.50 -12.63 -1.82
N ILE A 22 17.93 -12.65 -0.62
CA ILE A 22 18.16 -13.73 0.34
C ILE A 22 17.58 -15.06 -0.16
N HIS A 23 16.38 -15.07 -0.77
CA HIS A 23 15.81 -16.32 -1.31
C HIS A 23 16.43 -16.77 -2.63
N LYS A 24 17.06 -15.85 -3.39
CA LYS A 24 17.76 -16.22 -4.63
C LYS A 24 19.10 -16.91 -4.32
N GLU A 25 19.67 -16.64 -3.15
CA GLU A 25 20.94 -17.23 -2.72
C GLU A 25 20.76 -18.52 -1.90
N LYS A 26 19.61 -18.74 -1.23
CA LYS A 26 19.37 -19.93 -0.40
C LYS A 26 17.92 -20.45 -0.54
N PRO A 27 17.68 -21.61 -1.19
CA PRO A 27 16.34 -22.21 -1.30
C PRO A 27 15.72 -22.53 0.08
N GLN A 28 14.38 -22.54 0.14
CA GLN A 28 13.60 -22.85 1.35
C GLN A 28 14.01 -24.21 1.95
N GLY A 29 14.48 -24.21 3.20
CA GLY A 29 14.76 -25.44 3.97
C GLY A 29 15.96 -25.34 4.91
N GLU A 30 16.90 -24.43 4.67
CA GLU A 30 18.00 -24.13 5.58
C GLU A 30 17.68 -22.89 6.41
N SER A 31 17.98 -22.94 7.72
CA SER A 31 17.99 -21.79 8.60
C SER A 31 18.90 -20.73 7.98
N SER A 32 18.31 -19.73 7.33
CA SER A 32 19.04 -18.68 6.63
C SER A 32 19.71 -17.78 7.65
N ASN A 33 20.93 -18.15 8.08
CA ASN A 33 21.82 -17.21 8.74
C ASN A 33 22.15 -16.12 7.72
N VAL A 34 21.42 -15.01 7.79
CA VAL A 34 21.66 -13.78 7.03
C VAL A 34 22.88 -13.12 7.64
N SER A 35 23.93 -12.96 6.84
CA SER A 35 25.18 -12.38 7.27
C SER A 35 25.10 -10.85 7.33
N ALA A 36 26.02 -10.21 8.05
CA ALA A 36 26.15 -8.75 8.02
C ALA A 36 26.50 -8.24 6.60
N GLU A 37 27.19 -9.04 5.79
CA GLU A 37 27.52 -8.68 4.41
C GLU A 37 26.30 -8.74 3.50
N ASP A 38 25.43 -9.74 3.68
CA ASP A 38 24.16 -9.86 2.95
C ASP A 38 23.31 -8.60 3.19
N MET A 39 23.26 -8.13 4.45
CA MET A 39 22.52 -6.91 4.81
C MET A 39 23.09 -5.65 4.15
N LYS A 40 24.41 -5.50 4.08
CA LYS A 40 25.03 -4.38 3.35
C LYS A 40 24.63 -4.38 1.88
N GLN A 41 24.63 -5.55 1.24
CA GLN A 41 24.20 -5.66 -0.16
C GLN A 41 22.72 -5.32 -0.36
N VAL A 42 21.85 -5.68 0.60
CA VAL A 42 20.44 -5.29 0.59
C VAL A 42 20.29 -3.77 0.72
N ILE A 43 21.05 -3.13 1.61
CA ILE A 43 21.06 -1.66 1.78
C ILE A 43 21.50 -0.99 0.47
N GLU A 44 22.63 -1.38 -0.09
CA GLU A 44 23.15 -0.80 -1.35
C GLU A 44 22.21 -1.02 -2.54
N ALA A 45 21.58 -2.21 -2.62
CA ALA A 45 20.58 -2.48 -3.64
C ALA A 45 19.32 -1.61 -3.46
N THR A 46 18.91 -1.34 -2.22
CA THR A 46 17.76 -0.48 -1.91
C THR A 46 18.06 0.97 -2.26
N LYS A 47 19.23 1.48 -1.87
CA LYS A 47 19.73 2.79 -2.29
C LYS A 47 19.78 2.93 -3.81
N SER A 48 20.36 1.95 -4.50
CA SER A 48 20.42 1.91 -5.96
C SER A 48 19.02 1.89 -6.60
N SER A 49 18.07 1.18 -5.99
CA SER A 49 16.69 1.17 -6.46
C SER A 49 16.01 2.52 -6.31
N LEU A 50 16.21 3.21 -5.18
CA LEU A 50 15.70 4.56 -4.97
C LEU A 50 16.34 5.56 -5.95
N ALA A 51 17.65 5.51 -6.14
CA ALA A 51 18.36 6.36 -7.10
C ALA A 51 17.80 6.19 -8.53
N ARG A 52 17.52 4.96 -8.97
CA ARG A 52 16.85 4.70 -10.26
C ARG A 52 15.45 5.30 -10.32
N ALA A 53 14.66 5.20 -9.25
CA ALA A 53 13.33 5.78 -9.20
C ALA A 53 13.38 7.33 -9.27
N LEU A 54 14.30 7.96 -8.55
CA LEU A 54 14.53 9.42 -8.62
C LEU A 54 14.90 9.84 -10.05
N ASN A 55 15.83 9.11 -10.68
CA ASN A 55 16.25 9.40 -12.06
C ASN A 55 15.12 9.19 -13.07
N ALA A 56 14.29 8.16 -12.92
CA ALA A 56 13.20 7.86 -13.84
C ALA A 56 12.05 8.86 -13.74
N HIS A 57 11.72 9.31 -12.53
CA HIS A 57 10.55 10.18 -12.30
C HIS A 57 10.89 11.67 -12.25
N GLN A 58 12.17 12.04 -12.11
CA GLN A 58 12.64 13.43 -11.99
C GLN A 58 11.74 14.28 -11.06
N PRO A 59 11.50 13.82 -9.81
CA PRO A 59 10.58 14.49 -8.92
C PRO A 59 11.18 15.81 -8.40
N THR A 60 10.31 16.72 -8.00
CA THR A 60 10.70 17.97 -7.30
C THR A 60 10.78 17.80 -5.79
N HIS A 61 10.06 16.79 -5.28
CA HIS A 61 9.98 16.44 -3.87
C HIS A 61 10.02 14.91 -3.76
N ALA A 62 10.65 14.37 -2.72
CA ALA A 62 10.58 12.95 -2.43
C ALA A 62 10.65 12.67 -0.92
N ALA A 63 9.98 11.60 -0.51
CA ALA A 63 10.00 11.13 0.87
C ALA A 63 9.86 9.60 0.91
N VAL A 64 10.61 8.96 1.80
CA VAL A 64 10.42 7.56 2.14
C VAL A 64 9.59 7.46 3.41
N VAL A 65 8.44 6.83 3.33
CA VAL A 65 7.60 6.59 4.51
C VAL A 65 7.92 5.20 5.07
N MET A 66 8.30 5.17 6.33
CA MET A 66 8.61 3.98 7.11
C MET A 66 7.42 3.66 8.03
N GLU A 67 7.15 2.38 8.24
CA GLU A 67 6.18 1.96 9.25
C GLU A 67 6.84 1.88 10.63
N HIS A 68 6.07 2.19 11.67
CA HIS A 68 6.41 1.80 13.04
C HIS A 68 5.74 0.46 13.34
N HIS A 69 6.48 -0.49 13.91
CA HIS A 69 6.02 -1.87 14.12
C HIS A 69 5.07 -2.04 15.32
N ASP A 70 4.32 -1.00 15.67
CA ASP A 70 3.39 -1.00 16.80
C ASP A 70 1.98 -1.44 16.37
N LYS A 71 1.16 -1.79 17.37
CA LYS A 71 -0.27 -2.03 17.16
C LYS A 71 -0.95 -0.76 16.66
N THR A 72 -1.48 -0.83 15.45
CA THR A 72 -2.22 0.27 14.82
C THR A 72 -3.72 0.21 15.08
N TRP A 73 -4.45 1.24 14.65
CA TRP A 73 -5.91 1.30 14.75
C TRP A 73 -6.62 0.10 14.09
N ARG A 74 -6.02 -0.50 13.04
CA ARG A 74 -6.56 -1.70 12.38
C ARG A 74 -6.54 -2.91 13.30
N HIS A 75 -5.51 -3.05 14.15
CA HIS A 75 -5.44 -4.13 15.15
C HIS A 75 -6.45 -3.95 16.28
N LEU A 76 -6.73 -2.69 16.67
CA LEU A 76 -7.77 -2.38 17.65
C LEU A 76 -9.17 -2.70 17.10
N LEU A 77 -9.41 -2.43 15.82
CA LEU A 77 -10.68 -2.72 15.14
C LEU A 77 -10.86 -4.22 14.81
N TYR A 78 -9.78 -4.92 14.45
CA TYR A 78 -9.82 -6.30 14.02
C TYR A 78 -8.57 -7.07 14.49
N PRO A 79 -8.66 -7.81 15.62
CA PRO A 79 -7.49 -8.46 16.22
C PRO A 79 -6.78 -9.50 15.33
N GLU A 80 -7.49 -10.10 14.37
CA GLU A 80 -6.90 -11.05 13.41
C GLU A 80 -6.19 -10.34 12.23
N TYR A 81 -6.19 -9.00 12.17
CA TYR A 81 -5.54 -8.24 11.11
C TYR A 81 -4.05 -8.57 11.03
N LYS A 82 -3.56 -8.89 9.81
CA LYS A 82 -2.18 -9.35 9.53
C LYS A 82 -1.71 -10.56 10.36
N ALA A 83 -2.59 -11.29 11.05
CA ALA A 83 -2.20 -12.42 11.92
C ALA A 83 -1.43 -13.56 11.22
N ASN A 84 -1.60 -13.71 9.90
CA ASN A 84 -0.90 -14.71 9.09
C ASN A 84 0.38 -14.19 8.43
N ARG A 85 0.78 -12.93 8.67
CA ARG A 85 2.03 -12.39 8.12
C ARG A 85 3.21 -12.96 8.90
N SER A 86 4.21 -13.47 8.19
CA SER A 86 5.50 -13.80 8.78
C SER A 86 6.13 -12.57 9.40
N GLU A 87 6.69 -12.73 10.59
CA GLU A 87 7.43 -11.67 11.28
C GLU A 87 8.62 -11.21 10.44
N THR A 88 8.91 -9.91 10.53
CA THR A 88 10.11 -9.35 9.92
C THR A 88 11.34 -9.92 10.62
N PRO A 89 12.36 -10.41 9.88
CA PRO A 89 13.61 -10.86 10.47
C PRO A 89 14.23 -9.79 11.39
N PRO A 90 14.62 -10.12 12.65
CA PRO A 90 15.20 -9.16 13.58
C PRO A 90 16.46 -8.45 13.04
N MET A 91 17.23 -9.16 12.22
CA MET A 91 18.40 -8.59 11.53
C MET A 91 18.03 -7.50 10.53
N LEU A 92 16.87 -7.60 9.86
CA LEU A 92 16.40 -6.54 8.97
C LEU A 92 15.96 -5.31 9.77
N LEU A 93 15.25 -5.53 10.89
CA LEU A 93 14.80 -4.47 11.80
C LEU A 93 15.97 -3.69 12.41
N SER A 94 17.04 -4.38 12.81
CA SER A 94 18.23 -3.72 13.39
C SER A 94 18.96 -2.81 12.40
N LYS A 95 18.71 -2.98 11.09
CA LYS A 95 19.35 -2.24 10.00
C LYS A 95 18.54 -1.07 9.47
N LEU A 96 17.33 -0.81 9.98
CA LEU A 96 16.50 0.33 9.57
C LEU A 96 17.22 1.69 9.64
N PRO A 97 18.07 2.00 10.66
CA PRO A 97 18.84 3.25 10.68
C PRO A 97 19.86 3.38 9.52
N GLU A 98 20.41 2.26 9.06
CA GLU A 98 21.37 2.24 7.93
C GLU A 98 20.64 2.50 6.61
N PHE A 99 19.42 1.97 6.42
CA PHE A 99 18.57 2.34 5.27
C PHE A 99 18.21 3.83 5.28
N ALA A 100 17.84 4.38 6.44
CA ALA A 100 17.54 5.81 6.57
C ALA A 100 18.75 6.68 6.18
N THR A 101 19.96 6.29 6.61
CA THR A 101 21.22 6.95 6.21
C THR A 101 21.42 6.88 4.70
N ALA A 102 21.24 5.70 4.11
CA ALA A 102 21.38 5.50 2.66
C ALA A 102 20.38 6.31 1.82
N PHE A 103 19.16 6.54 2.33
CA PHE A 103 18.18 7.42 1.70
C PHE A 103 18.56 8.90 1.81
N ALA A 104 19.05 9.32 2.98
CA ALA A 104 19.51 10.69 3.22
C ALA A 104 20.70 11.07 2.32
N GLU A 105 21.60 10.14 2.02
CA GLU A 105 22.69 10.34 1.05
C GLU A 105 22.20 10.64 -0.38
N LEU A 106 20.97 10.26 -0.71
CA LEU A 106 20.30 10.62 -1.97
C LEU A 106 19.46 11.90 -1.86
N GLY A 107 19.54 12.61 -0.73
CA GLY A 107 18.74 13.79 -0.43
C GLY A 107 17.28 13.48 -0.06
N VAL A 108 16.93 12.21 0.19
CA VAL A 108 15.55 11.81 0.48
C VAL A 108 15.37 11.57 1.97
N GLN A 109 14.51 12.37 2.60
CA GLN A 109 14.13 12.17 4.00
C GLN A 109 13.29 10.90 4.18
N SER A 110 13.59 10.12 5.22
CA SER A 110 12.72 9.05 5.71
C SER A 110 12.07 9.38 7.04
N PHE A 111 10.81 9.01 7.23
CA PHE A 111 10.08 9.22 8.48
C PHE A 111 8.88 8.27 8.61
N GLY A 112 8.35 8.15 9.83
CA GLY A 112 7.10 7.45 10.14
C GLY A 112 6.29 8.26 11.15
N ILE A 113 5.00 7.95 11.30
CA ILE A 113 4.12 8.57 12.30
C ILE A 113 3.63 7.48 13.24
N ASP A 114 3.85 7.66 14.54
CA ASP A 114 3.49 6.67 15.56
C ASP A 114 2.00 6.33 15.50
N SER A 115 1.66 5.07 15.79
CA SER A 115 0.28 4.54 15.76
C SER A 115 -0.42 4.50 14.39
N TYR A 116 0.22 4.99 13.32
CA TYR A 116 -0.29 4.92 11.95
C TYR A 116 0.58 4.01 11.07
N GLU A 117 -0.06 3.34 10.12
CA GLU A 117 0.67 2.57 9.11
C GLU A 117 1.25 3.51 8.06
N ALA A 118 2.36 3.11 7.43
CA ALA A 118 2.95 3.84 6.32
C ALA A 118 1.91 4.15 5.23
N ASP A 119 0.99 3.23 4.98
CA ASP A 119 -0.07 3.36 3.99
C ASP A 119 -0.98 4.57 4.25
N ASP A 120 -1.34 4.83 5.51
CA ASP A 120 -2.19 5.97 5.91
C ASP A 120 -1.42 7.30 5.80
N VAL A 121 -0.13 7.29 6.15
CA VAL A 121 0.75 8.46 6.01
C VAL A 121 0.96 8.81 4.53
N ILE A 122 1.22 7.81 3.68
CA ILE A 122 1.36 7.97 2.23
C ILE A 122 0.05 8.47 1.61
N ALA A 123 -1.09 7.91 2.02
CA ALA A 123 -2.40 8.34 1.55
C ALA A 123 -2.69 9.80 1.89
N THR A 124 -2.32 10.21 3.10
CA THR A 124 -2.43 11.61 3.54
C THR A 124 -1.54 12.54 2.71
N LEU A 125 -0.25 12.21 2.53
CA LEU A 125 0.67 13.00 1.69
C LEU A 125 0.16 13.13 0.25
N ALA A 126 -0.28 12.02 -0.35
CA ALA A 126 -0.77 12.00 -1.72
C ALA A 126 -2.02 12.87 -1.88
N THR A 127 -2.95 12.77 -0.94
CA THR A 127 -4.20 13.55 -0.94
C THR A 127 -3.92 15.04 -0.79
N VAL A 128 -3.08 15.44 0.16
CA VAL A 128 -2.73 16.85 0.40
C VAL A 128 -2.04 17.45 -0.81
N VAL A 129 -1.07 16.77 -1.41
CA VAL A 129 -0.36 17.30 -2.59
C VAL A 129 -1.26 17.37 -3.82
N ALA A 130 -2.09 16.35 -4.05
CA ALA A 130 -3.05 16.37 -5.15
C ALA A 130 -4.09 17.50 -5.02
N ALA A 131 -4.61 17.73 -3.82
CA ALA A 131 -5.53 18.83 -3.53
C ALA A 131 -4.90 20.21 -3.77
N ASN A 132 -3.58 20.32 -3.62
CA ASN A 132 -2.79 21.52 -3.94
C ASN A 132 -2.24 21.52 -5.39
N ASN A 133 -2.92 20.80 -6.30
CA ASN A 133 -2.63 20.72 -7.74
C ASN A 133 -1.26 20.12 -8.11
N GLY A 134 -0.57 19.48 -7.16
CA GLY A 134 0.65 18.71 -7.40
C GLY A 134 0.37 17.33 -7.99
N GLY A 135 1.33 16.78 -8.73
CA GLY A 135 1.31 15.39 -9.17
C GLY A 135 2.04 14.49 -8.19
N VAL A 136 1.53 13.28 -7.97
CA VAL A 136 2.06 12.30 -7.01
C VAL A 136 2.28 10.96 -7.69
N VAL A 137 3.45 10.39 -7.47
CA VAL A 137 3.77 9.00 -7.80
C VAL A 137 4.01 8.27 -6.48
N ILE A 138 3.17 7.28 -6.19
CA ILE A 138 3.35 6.37 -5.06
C ILE A 138 4.18 5.19 -5.55
N LEU A 139 5.41 5.07 -5.06
CA LEU A 139 6.30 3.96 -5.38
C LEU A 139 6.01 2.80 -4.41
N SER A 140 5.09 1.93 -4.79
CA SER A 140 4.77 0.73 -4.03
C SER A 140 4.22 -0.35 -4.93
N THR A 141 4.29 -1.57 -4.43
CA THR A 141 3.74 -2.75 -5.10
C THR A 141 2.43 -3.20 -4.46
N ASP A 142 2.11 -2.67 -3.28
CA ASP A 142 0.83 -2.88 -2.62
C ASP A 142 -0.30 -2.26 -3.46
N LYS A 143 -1.37 -3.03 -3.63
CA LYS A 143 -2.54 -2.62 -4.43
C LYS A 143 -3.57 -1.88 -3.58
N ILE A 144 -3.35 -1.71 -2.28
CA ILE A 144 -4.20 -0.88 -1.43
C ILE A 144 -4.22 0.58 -1.90
N TYR A 145 -3.08 1.11 -2.39
CA TYR A 145 -2.96 2.48 -2.90
C TYR A 145 -3.73 2.77 -4.18
N LEU A 146 -4.24 1.74 -4.90
CA LEU A 146 -5.06 1.97 -6.09
C LEU A 146 -6.35 2.74 -5.75
N GLN A 147 -6.79 2.72 -4.49
CA GLN A 147 -7.90 3.54 -4.01
C GLN A 147 -7.64 5.06 -4.05
N LEU A 148 -6.39 5.49 -4.24
CA LEU A 148 -6.01 6.91 -4.32
C LEU A 148 -5.86 7.41 -5.75
N VAL A 149 -5.89 6.51 -6.73
CA VAL A 149 -5.55 6.82 -8.13
C VAL A 149 -6.55 7.81 -8.74
N ASN A 150 -6.03 8.90 -9.29
CA ASN A 150 -6.81 9.91 -10.00
C ASN A 150 -5.91 10.64 -11.02
N ASP A 151 -6.37 11.76 -11.57
CA ASP A 151 -5.60 12.51 -12.58
C ASP A 151 -4.27 13.07 -12.06
N LYS A 152 -4.13 13.17 -10.73
CA LYS A 152 -2.94 13.68 -10.04
C LYS A 152 -2.12 12.59 -9.36
N VAL A 153 -2.71 11.45 -9.03
CA VAL A 153 -2.07 10.38 -8.25
C VAL A 153 -2.01 9.09 -9.05
N ILE A 154 -0.81 8.51 -9.17
CA ILE A 154 -0.60 7.17 -9.72
C ILE A 154 0.16 6.29 -8.75
N VAL A 155 -0.01 4.97 -8.90
CA VAL A 155 0.84 3.97 -8.24
C VAL A 155 1.83 3.42 -9.27
N TYR A 156 3.09 3.24 -8.86
CA TYR A 156 4.15 2.72 -9.72
C TYR A 156 4.82 1.51 -9.08
N ASP A 157 4.68 0.35 -9.73
CA ASP A 157 5.39 -0.87 -9.36
C ASP A 157 6.78 -0.83 -9.99
N HIS A 158 7.77 -0.41 -9.20
CA HIS A 158 9.15 -0.25 -9.65
C HIS A 158 9.78 -1.55 -10.15
N PHE A 159 9.42 -2.69 -9.56
CA PHE A 159 10.01 -3.99 -9.89
C PHE A 159 9.46 -4.55 -11.20
N ALA A 160 8.17 -4.30 -11.47
CA ALA A 160 7.52 -4.67 -12.73
C ALA A 160 7.64 -3.59 -13.81
N ASN A 161 8.28 -2.45 -13.51
CA ASN A 161 8.31 -1.24 -14.34
C ASN A 161 6.91 -0.86 -14.86
N LYS A 162 5.91 -0.88 -13.95
CA LYS A 162 4.51 -0.81 -14.32
C LYS A 162 3.79 0.36 -13.66
N ARG A 163 3.21 1.20 -14.51
CA ARG A 163 2.25 2.25 -14.11
C ARG A 163 0.89 1.63 -13.81
N CYS A 164 0.31 1.99 -12.67
CA CYS A 164 -1.03 1.58 -12.26
C CYS A 164 -1.89 2.84 -12.09
N ASP A 165 -2.67 3.14 -13.12
CA ASP A 165 -3.62 4.25 -13.18
C ASP A 165 -5.08 3.74 -13.33
N ARG A 166 -6.02 4.65 -13.63
CA ARG A 166 -7.45 4.30 -13.78
C ARG A 166 -7.68 3.25 -14.87
N THR A 167 -6.92 3.31 -15.95
CA THR A 167 -6.98 2.32 -17.04
C THR A 167 -6.54 0.95 -16.54
N TYR A 168 -5.42 0.89 -15.80
CA TYR A 168 -4.97 -0.35 -15.17
C TYR A 168 -6.03 -0.96 -14.24
N ILE A 169 -6.72 -0.14 -13.44
CA ILE A 169 -7.77 -0.63 -12.53
C ILE A 169 -8.92 -1.26 -13.33
N LYS A 170 -9.40 -0.56 -14.37
CA LYS A 170 -10.48 -1.06 -15.23
C LYS A 170 -10.11 -2.36 -15.92
N GLU A 171 -8.92 -2.46 -16.51
CA GLU A 171 -8.46 -3.65 -17.22
C GLU A 171 -8.21 -4.84 -16.27
N LYS A 172 -7.63 -4.58 -15.10
CA LYS A 172 -7.21 -5.64 -14.17
C LYS A 172 -8.36 -6.15 -13.30
N TYR A 173 -9.23 -5.25 -12.86
CA TYR A 173 -10.28 -5.55 -11.86
C TYR A 173 -11.69 -5.50 -12.44
N GLY A 174 -11.89 -4.92 -13.63
CA GLY A 174 -13.22 -4.83 -14.25
C GLY A 174 -14.15 -3.80 -13.60
N ILE A 175 -13.60 -2.87 -12.82
CA ILE A 175 -14.33 -1.83 -12.08
C ILE A 175 -13.73 -0.46 -12.36
N VAL A 176 -14.49 0.61 -12.05
CA VAL A 176 -13.92 1.96 -12.02
C VAL A 176 -13.21 2.23 -10.70
N GLN A 177 -12.37 3.26 -10.66
CA GLN A 177 -11.52 3.54 -9.50
C GLN A 177 -12.32 3.84 -8.24
N GLU A 178 -13.45 4.54 -8.39
CA GLU A 178 -14.36 4.92 -7.32
C GLU A 178 -14.98 3.70 -6.61
N GLN A 179 -15.00 2.54 -7.28
CA GLN A 179 -15.54 1.28 -6.76
C GLN A 179 -14.47 0.41 -6.07
N TYR A 180 -13.20 0.82 -6.09
CA TYR A 180 -12.10 -0.05 -5.68
C TYR A 180 -12.17 -0.45 -4.19
N ILE A 181 -12.57 0.48 -3.32
CA ILE A 181 -12.76 0.21 -1.89
C ILE A 181 -13.91 -0.79 -1.69
N ASP A 182 -15.04 -0.58 -2.37
CA ASP A 182 -16.21 -1.47 -2.27
C ASP A 182 -15.91 -2.86 -2.82
N TYR A 183 -15.10 -2.95 -3.88
CA TYR A 183 -14.60 -4.22 -4.39
C TYR A 183 -13.78 -4.97 -3.34
N LEU A 184 -12.83 -4.30 -2.68
CA LEU A 184 -12.06 -4.90 -1.59
C LEU A 184 -12.94 -5.25 -0.39
N ALA A 185 -13.97 -4.45 -0.10
CA ALA A 185 -14.92 -4.73 0.97
C ALA A 185 -15.68 -6.05 0.73
N LEU A 186 -16.11 -6.29 -0.51
CA LEU A 186 -16.81 -7.50 -0.92
C LEU A 186 -15.89 -8.72 -0.98
N VAL A 187 -14.72 -8.60 -1.60
CA VAL A 187 -13.80 -9.72 -1.85
C VAL A 187 -12.93 -10.05 -0.63
N GLY A 188 -12.59 -9.04 0.17
CA GLY A 188 -11.58 -9.12 1.21
C GLY A 188 -10.16 -8.86 0.70
N ALA A 189 -9.22 -8.78 1.64
CA ALA A 189 -7.79 -8.64 1.40
C ALA A 189 -7.02 -9.72 2.17
N ASN A 190 -6.87 -10.89 1.53
CA ASN A 190 -6.31 -12.09 2.15
C ASN A 190 -4.88 -11.90 2.69
N SER A 191 -4.03 -11.11 2.02
CA SER A 191 -2.66 -10.81 2.46
C SER A 191 -2.60 -10.10 3.82
N ASN A 192 -3.69 -9.43 4.20
CA ASN A 192 -3.86 -8.72 5.47
C ASN A 192 -4.83 -9.45 6.41
N ASN A 193 -5.24 -10.68 6.05
CA ASN A 193 -6.27 -11.45 6.75
C ASN A 193 -7.61 -10.70 6.89
N ILE A 194 -7.94 -9.80 5.97
CA ILE A 194 -9.23 -9.09 5.96
C ILE A 194 -10.24 -9.94 5.19
N LYS A 195 -11.27 -10.42 5.90
CA LYS A 195 -12.34 -11.24 5.32
C LYS A 195 -13.43 -10.35 4.71
N GLY A 196 -13.73 -10.58 3.43
CA GLY A 196 -14.89 -9.99 2.76
C GLY A 196 -16.20 -10.75 3.04
N VAL A 197 -17.11 -10.76 2.09
CA VAL A 197 -18.37 -11.51 2.17
C VAL A 197 -18.14 -12.96 1.75
N GLN A 198 -18.54 -13.91 2.60
CA GLN A 198 -18.38 -15.33 2.30
C GLN A 198 -19.12 -15.71 1.01
N GLY A 199 -18.39 -16.33 0.08
CA GLY A 199 -18.94 -16.78 -1.19
C GLY A 199 -19.18 -15.67 -2.22
N ILE A 200 -18.61 -14.47 -1.99
CA ILE A 200 -18.48 -13.39 -2.98
C ILE A 200 -16.99 -13.27 -3.35
N GLY A 201 -16.64 -13.71 -4.55
CA GLY A 201 -15.28 -13.58 -5.09
C GLY A 201 -15.17 -12.42 -6.09
N PRO A 202 -13.99 -12.22 -6.72
CA PRO A 202 -13.73 -11.15 -7.68
C PRO A 202 -14.81 -11.00 -8.76
N LYS A 203 -15.20 -12.10 -9.41
CA LYS A 203 -16.23 -12.08 -10.48
C LYS A 203 -17.59 -11.61 -9.98
N SER A 204 -18.02 -12.11 -8.82
CA SER A 204 -19.30 -11.72 -8.22
C SER A 204 -19.28 -10.26 -7.79
N ALA A 205 -18.19 -9.78 -7.19
CA ALA A 205 -18.05 -8.38 -6.80
C ALA A 205 -18.16 -7.43 -8.01
N VAL A 206 -17.52 -7.77 -9.13
CA VAL A 206 -17.61 -6.99 -10.38
C VAL A 206 -19.05 -6.92 -10.90
N ILE A 207 -19.75 -8.06 -10.96
CA ILE A 207 -21.15 -8.09 -11.40
C ILE A 207 -22.02 -7.20 -10.51
N MET A 208 -21.91 -7.36 -9.19
CA MET A 208 -22.72 -6.58 -8.25
C MET A 208 -22.42 -5.08 -8.30
N LEU A 209 -21.14 -4.69 -8.44
CA LEU A 209 -20.75 -3.29 -8.57
C LEU A 209 -21.16 -2.70 -9.93
N SER A 210 -21.21 -3.51 -10.99
CA SER A 210 -21.75 -3.07 -12.28
C SER A 210 -23.26 -2.85 -12.22
N GLU A 211 -23.99 -3.67 -11.47
CA GLU A 211 -25.46 -3.60 -11.35
C GLU A 211 -25.94 -2.53 -10.37
N HIS A 212 -25.21 -2.34 -9.26
CA HIS A 212 -25.63 -1.50 -8.14
C HIS A 212 -24.72 -0.30 -7.88
N ALA A 213 -23.62 -0.13 -8.62
CA ALA A 213 -22.64 0.96 -8.50
C ALA A 213 -21.81 1.04 -7.21
N SER A 214 -22.34 0.73 -6.02
CA SER A 214 -21.64 0.84 -4.73
C SER A 214 -22.06 -0.21 -3.71
N LEU A 215 -21.25 -0.41 -2.66
CA LEU A 215 -21.58 -1.32 -1.56
C LEU A 215 -22.86 -0.90 -0.83
N ASP A 216 -23.09 0.39 -0.62
CA ASP A 216 -24.28 0.88 0.09
C ASP A 216 -25.56 0.59 -0.70
N LEU A 217 -25.51 0.72 -2.03
CA LEU A 217 -26.62 0.35 -2.91
C LEU A 217 -26.83 -1.16 -2.98
N ILE A 218 -25.77 -1.96 -2.92
CA ILE A 218 -25.86 -3.42 -2.81
C ILE A 218 -26.53 -3.83 -1.48
N LEU A 219 -26.14 -3.20 -0.37
CA LEU A 219 -26.68 -3.50 0.96
C LEU A 219 -28.14 -3.08 1.12
N SER A 220 -28.56 -2.03 0.40
CA SER A 220 -29.92 -1.52 0.42
C SER A 220 -30.86 -2.26 -0.54
N ALA A 221 -30.32 -3.06 -1.46
CA ALA A 221 -31.12 -3.80 -2.42
C ALA A 221 -31.87 -4.97 -1.78
N GLN A 222 -33.10 -5.24 -2.28
CA GLN A 222 -33.88 -6.40 -1.85
C GLN A 222 -33.11 -7.71 -2.15
N PRO A 223 -33.01 -8.66 -1.21
CA PRO A 223 -32.22 -9.88 -1.37
C PRO A 223 -32.91 -10.92 -2.28
N ALA A 224 -33.15 -10.54 -3.54
CA ALA A 224 -33.84 -11.35 -4.55
C ALA A 224 -32.92 -12.39 -5.20
N SER A 225 -31.62 -12.10 -5.34
CA SER A 225 -30.63 -13.01 -5.92
C SER A 225 -29.81 -13.74 -4.85
N THR A 226 -29.22 -14.88 -5.20
CA THR A 226 -28.31 -15.62 -4.30
C THR A 226 -27.12 -14.76 -3.85
N MET A 227 -26.61 -13.88 -4.71
CA MET A 227 -25.51 -12.98 -4.35
C MET A 227 -25.96 -11.91 -3.34
N LEU A 228 -27.12 -11.29 -3.56
CA LEU A 228 -27.67 -10.30 -2.62
C LEU A 228 -28.01 -10.92 -1.26
N LYS A 229 -28.53 -12.15 -1.23
CA LYS A 229 -28.74 -12.90 0.02
C LYS A 229 -27.44 -13.10 0.81
N LYS A 230 -26.34 -13.47 0.12
CA LYS A 230 -25.01 -13.61 0.75
C LYS A 230 -24.50 -12.28 1.31
N VAL A 231 -24.61 -11.19 0.55
CA VAL A 231 -24.15 -9.86 1.02
C VAL A 231 -25.01 -9.35 2.17
N SER A 232 -26.33 -9.54 2.11
CA SER A 232 -27.23 -9.20 3.21
C SER A 232 -26.85 -9.96 4.50
N ALA A 233 -26.62 -11.27 4.41
CA ALA A 233 -26.18 -12.10 5.53
C ALA A 233 -24.75 -11.75 6.02
N GLY A 234 -23.86 -11.32 5.11
CA GLY A 234 -22.47 -10.96 5.39
C GLY A 234 -22.22 -9.46 5.55
N SER A 235 -23.26 -8.66 5.77
CA SER A 235 -23.20 -7.19 5.77
C SER A 235 -22.20 -6.63 6.79
N SER A 236 -22.17 -7.19 8.00
CA SER A 236 -21.21 -6.80 9.05
C SER A 236 -19.75 -7.03 8.63
N ASN A 237 -19.46 -8.12 7.92
CA ASN A 237 -18.13 -8.39 7.39
C ASN A 237 -17.78 -7.43 6.25
N ALA A 238 -18.71 -7.16 5.34
CA ALA A 238 -18.50 -6.19 4.25
C ALA A 238 -18.16 -4.80 4.80
N LEU A 239 -18.94 -4.32 5.77
CA LEU A 239 -18.75 -3.00 6.39
C LEU A 239 -17.42 -2.92 7.16
N ARG A 240 -17.08 -3.95 7.95
CA ARG A 240 -15.78 -4.01 8.65
C ARG A 240 -14.62 -4.09 7.65
N SER A 241 -14.74 -4.89 6.59
CA SER A 241 -13.76 -4.98 5.52
C SER A 241 -13.55 -3.62 4.86
N ARG A 242 -14.64 -2.92 4.51
CA ARG A 242 -14.60 -1.54 3.99
C ARG A 242 -13.82 -0.60 4.90
N GLN A 243 -14.10 -0.62 6.21
CA GLN A 243 -13.37 0.19 7.18
C GLN A 243 -11.87 -0.15 7.21
N LEU A 244 -11.51 -1.44 7.24
CA LEU A 244 -10.11 -1.88 7.33
C LEU A 244 -9.28 -1.58 6.08
N VAL A 245 -9.87 -1.67 4.89
CA VAL A 245 -9.17 -1.43 3.61
C VAL A 245 -9.12 0.04 3.20
N THR A 246 -10.00 0.87 3.79
CA THR A 246 -9.97 2.33 3.56
C THR A 246 -8.74 2.92 4.24
N LEU A 247 -7.96 3.68 3.47
CA LEU A 247 -6.81 4.42 3.99
C LEU A 247 -7.27 5.71 4.65
N LYS A 248 -6.67 6.05 5.79
CA LYS A 248 -6.82 7.38 6.37
C LYS A 248 -6.06 8.39 5.51
N THR A 249 -6.64 9.57 5.31
CA THR A 249 -6.09 10.63 4.44
C THR A 249 -5.91 11.96 5.17
N ASP A 250 -6.07 11.93 6.48
CA ASP A 250 -6.15 13.06 7.41
C ASP A 250 -5.20 12.90 8.61
N VAL A 251 -4.14 12.11 8.45
CA VAL A 251 -3.13 11.90 9.51
C VAL A 251 -2.41 13.22 9.79
N GLU A 252 -2.29 13.61 11.06
CA GLU A 252 -1.49 14.78 11.43
C GLU A 252 -0.01 14.45 11.27
N LEU A 253 0.60 14.98 10.20
CA LEU A 253 1.97 14.61 9.83
C LEU A 253 3.05 15.39 10.61
N GLY A 254 2.73 16.60 11.09
CA GLY A 254 3.73 17.49 11.70
C GLY A 254 4.88 17.91 10.76
N GLN A 255 4.71 17.72 9.44
CA GLN A 255 5.75 17.98 8.44
C GLN A 255 5.30 19.08 7.47
N ASN A 256 6.26 19.87 6.99
CA ASN A 256 6.02 20.83 5.92
C ASN A 256 6.47 20.24 4.58
N LEU A 257 5.72 20.48 3.50
CA LEU A 257 6.09 19.98 2.17
C LEU A 257 7.49 20.45 1.73
N LYS A 258 7.95 21.63 2.18
CA LYS A 258 9.30 22.14 1.92
C LYS A 258 10.41 21.22 2.43
N SER A 259 10.16 20.45 3.49
CA SER A 259 11.13 19.50 4.05
C SER A 259 11.46 18.35 3.09
N PHE A 260 10.56 18.07 2.14
CA PHE A 260 10.71 16.98 1.18
C PHE A 260 11.27 17.43 -0.18
N ARG A 261 11.75 18.67 -0.29
CA ARG A 261 12.30 19.19 -1.54
C ARG A 261 13.68 18.59 -1.82
N LEU A 262 13.90 18.16 -3.07
CA LEU A 262 15.19 17.68 -3.58
C LEU A 262 16.09 18.82 -4.09
#